data_AF-A0A954ZRW5-F1
#
_entry.id   AF-A0A954ZRW5-F1
#
_cell.length_a   1.000
_cell.length_b   1.000
_cell.length_c   1.000
_cell.angle_alpha   90.00
_cell.angle_beta   90.00
_cell.angle_gamma   90.00
#
_symmetry.space_group_name_H-M   'P 1'
#
loop_
_entity.id
_entity.type
_entity.pdbx_description
1 polymer ?
#
loop_
_entity_poly.entity_id
_entity_poly.type
_entity_poly.pdbx_seq_one_letter_code
_entity_poly.pdbx_strand_id
1 'polypeptide(L)'
;MIDSLTNASATLANIGNIPPLYYLAPVGGILALIMAKTFSAAVMKSSEGDDEMVRIAQAVREGAMAYLVRQYKVVAGVFVLLVAFLALMVILNLQAPLTLVGVPVAGLLSGLCGWFGMKMATNASARTAFAAKQSLNDGLKVAFRSGAVMGLVVVGFALLDVSVWFLVLNSATDFGIAEISTIMLSFGMGASTQALFARVGG
;
A
#
# COMPACT_ATOMS: atom_id res chain seq x y z
N MET A 1 -10.57 -48.02 -6.60
CA MET A 1 -9.51 -47.13 -6.07
C MET A 1 -9.23 -45.94 -7.01
N ILE A 2 -10.22 -45.48 -7.80
CA ILE A 2 -10.06 -44.34 -8.73
C ILE A 2 -11.28 -43.36 -8.66
N ASP A 3 -12.20 -43.54 -7.70
CA ASP A 3 -13.41 -42.68 -7.58
C ASP A 3 -13.38 -41.69 -6.40
N SER A 4 -12.21 -41.40 -5.83
CA SER A 4 -12.09 -40.49 -4.68
C SER A 4 -11.49 -39.11 -5.01
N LEU A 5 -11.42 -38.72 -6.29
CA LEU A 5 -10.78 -37.46 -6.71
C LEU A 5 -11.75 -36.39 -7.26
N THR A 6 -13.07 -36.58 -7.14
CA THR A 6 -14.06 -35.72 -7.81
C THR A 6 -14.92 -34.83 -6.89
N ASN A 7 -14.56 -34.62 -5.63
CA ASN A 7 -15.29 -33.70 -4.74
C ASN A 7 -14.38 -32.76 -3.92
N ALA A 8 -13.35 -32.22 -4.56
CA ALA A 8 -12.62 -31.06 -4.04
C ALA A 8 -13.06 -29.79 -4.79
N SER A 9 -14.36 -29.52 -4.83
CA SER A 9 -14.79 -28.13 -4.90
C SER A 9 -14.42 -27.51 -3.56
N ALA A 10 -13.18 -27.02 -3.45
CA ALA A 10 -12.71 -26.22 -2.33
C ALA A 10 -13.44 -24.86 -2.38
N THR A 11 -14.76 -24.91 -2.24
CA THR A 11 -15.64 -23.77 -2.22
C THR A 11 -15.65 -23.30 -0.78
N LEU A 12 -14.91 -22.24 -0.50
CA LEU A 12 -15.07 -21.45 0.74
C LEU A 12 -16.38 -20.64 0.68
N ALA A 13 -17.47 -21.22 0.14
CA ALA A 13 -18.73 -20.56 -0.23
C ALA A 13 -19.51 -19.94 0.95
N ASN A 14 -18.98 -20.00 2.18
CA ASN A 14 -19.57 -19.36 3.33
C ASN A 14 -18.49 -18.77 4.22
N ILE A 15 -18.68 -17.53 4.68
CA ILE A 15 -17.82 -16.84 5.67
C ILE A 15 -17.57 -17.73 6.91
N GLY A 16 -18.52 -18.61 7.25
CA GLY A 16 -18.42 -19.57 8.36
C GLY A 16 -17.41 -20.71 8.18
N ASN A 17 -16.93 -20.99 6.96
CA ASN A 17 -15.95 -22.05 6.66
C ASN A 17 -14.53 -21.52 6.43
N ILE A 18 -14.29 -20.21 6.61
CA ILE A 18 -12.96 -19.62 6.48
C ILE A 18 -12.13 -20.05 7.70
N PRO A 19 -10.99 -20.73 7.52
CA PRO A 19 -10.13 -21.09 8.64
C PRO A 19 -9.73 -19.85 9.44
N PRO A 20 -9.75 -19.89 10.78
CA PRO A 20 -9.42 -18.73 11.63
C PRO A 20 -8.07 -18.07 11.30
N LEU A 21 -7.14 -18.84 10.72
CA LEU A 21 -5.84 -18.38 10.25
C LEU A 21 -5.91 -17.19 9.27
N TYR A 22 -6.96 -17.11 8.43
CA TYR A 22 -7.10 -16.03 7.45
C TYR A 22 -7.31 -14.66 8.11
N TYR A 23 -7.86 -14.61 9.33
CA TYR A 23 -8.04 -13.36 10.07
C TYR A 23 -6.73 -12.81 10.64
N LEU A 24 -5.62 -13.58 10.65
CA LEU A 24 -4.32 -13.07 11.06
C LEU A 24 -3.81 -11.98 10.11
N ALA A 25 -4.09 -12.09 8.81
CA ALA A 25 -3.65 -11.11 7.81
C ALA A 25 -4.25 -9.71 8.06
N PRO A 26 -5.59 -9.53 8.17
CA PRO A 26 -6.16 -8.21 8.43
C PRO A 26 -5.80 -7.69 9.83
N VAL A 27 -5.74 -8.56 10.85
CA VAL A 27 -5.29 -8.15 12.20
C VAL A 27 -3.84 -7.67 12.17
N GLY A 28 -2.95 -8.39 11.49
CA GLY A 28 -1.56 -8.01 11.28
C GLY A 28 -1.43 -6.68 10.53
N GLY A 29 -2.25 -6.46 9.49
CA GLY A 29 -2.30 -5.21 8.75
C GLY A 29 -2.69 -4.01 9.63
N ILE A 30 -3.71 -4.17 10.48
CA ILE A 30 -4.14 -3.14 11.44
C ILE A 30 -3.03 -2.85 12.45
N LEU A 31 -2.42 -3.89 13.03
CA LEU A 31 -1.32 -3.74 13.98
C LEU A 31 -0.12 -3.02 13.34
N ALA A 32 0.19 -3.33 12.09
CA ALA A 32 1.25 -2.65 11.35
C ALA A 32 0.96 -1.15 11.19
N LEU A 33 -0.26 -0.75 10.82
CA LEU A 33 -0.65 0.66 10.70
C LEU A 33 -0.65 1.40 12.06
N ILE A 34 -1.08 0.73 13.14
CA ILE A 34 -0.99 1.27 14.49
C ILE A 34 0.48 1.53 14.85
N MET A 35 1.36 0.56 14.59
CA MET A 35 2.79 0.70 14.87
C MET A 35 3.47 1.77 13.99
N ALA A 36 3.04 1.90 12.73
CA ALA A 36 3.48 2.99 11.86
C ALA A 36 3.13 4.35 12.47
N LYS A 37 1.92 4.50 13.00
CA LYS A 37 1.47 5.73 13.65
C LYS A 37 2.27 6.04 14.93
N THR A 38 2.57 5.04 15.76
CA THR A 38 3.36 5.27 16.98
C THR A 38 4.80 5.66 16.66
N PHE A 39 5.43 5.03 15.67
CA PHE A 39 6.77 5.41 15.21
C PHE A 39 6.81 6.77 14.54
N SER A 40 5.80 7.09 13.73
CA SER A 40 5.65 8.43 13.15
C SER A 40 5.58 9.49 14.25
N ALA A 41 4.70 9.30 15.24
CA ALA A 41 4.58 10.22 16.37
C ALA A 41 5.88 10.33 17.18
N ALA A 42 6.62 9.23 17.36
CA ALA A 42 7.90 9.25 18.04
C ALA A 42 8.95 10.07 17.28
N VAL A 43 9.01 9.96 15.95
CA VAL A 43 9.89 10.79 15.11
C VAL A 43 9.49 12.26 15.15
N MET A 44 8.19 12.57 15.06
CA MET A 44 7.71 13.95 15.05
C MET A 44 7.98 14.70 16.37
N LYS A 45 8.14 13.99 17.48
CA LYS A 45 8.56 14.56 18.78
C LYS A 45 10.04 14.97 18.84
N SER A 46 10.87 14.47 17.93
CA SER A 46 12.28 14.88 17.85
C SER A 46 12.39 16.29 17.29
N SER A 47 13.35 17.08 17.83
CA SER A 47 13.63 18.44 17.37
C SER A 47 14.12 18.44 15.92
N GLU A 48 13.69 19.43 15.15
CA GLU A 48 14.18 19.68 13.79
C GLU A 48 15.56 20.36 13.77
N GLY A 49 16.05 20.82 14.92
CA GLY A 49 17.33 21.48 15.08
C GLY A 49 17.20 23.00 15.17
N ASP A 50 18.21 23.69 14.64
CA ASP A 50 18.27 25.15 14.59
C ASP A 50 17.42 25.73 13.44
N ASP A 51 17.24 27.06 13.44
CA ASP A 51 16.41 27.77 12.47
C ASP A 51 16.89 27.58 11.02
N GLU A 52 18.20 27.43 10.82
CA GLU A 52 18.76 27.18 9.50
C GLU A 52 18.39 25.77 9.00
N MET A 53 18.51 24.76 9.85
CA MET A 53 18.08 23.39 9.55
C MET A 53 16.59 23.32 9.22
N VAL A 54 15.74 24.01 10.00
CA VAL A 54 14.30 24.08 9.76
C VAL A 54 13.98 24.72 8.41
N ARG A 55 14.64 25.85 8.08
CA ARG A 55 14.46 26.55 6.81
C ARG A 55 14.80 25.66 5.61
N ILE A 56 15.91 24.92 5.68
CA ILE A 56 16.32 23.99 4.61
C ILE A 56 15.32 22.83 4.50
N ALA A 57 14.92 22.25 5.64
CA ALA A 57 13.97 21.15 5.66
C ALA A 57 12.62 21.54 5.06
N GLN A 58 12.18 22.77 5.32
CA GLN A 58 10.94 23.30 4.78
C GLN A 58 10.98 23.43 3.25
N ALA A 59 12.07 23.97 2.70
CA ALA A 59 12.26 24.05 1.24
C ALA A 59 12.25 22.65 0.57
N VAL A 60 12.86 21.66 1.21
CA VAL A 60 12.84 20.26 0.73
C VAL A 60 11.43 19.67 0.78
N ARG A 61 10.68 19.90 1.86
CA ARG A 61 9.28 19.44 1.98
C ARG A 61 8.40 20.04 0.89
N GLU A 62 8.51 21.35 0.68
CA GLU A 62 7.73 22.04 -0.35
C GLU A 62 8.05 21.51 -1.75
N GLY A 63 9.33 21.36 -2.09
CA GLY A 63 9.75 20.80 -3.37
C GLY A 63 9.27 19.36 -3.58
N ALA A 64 9.44 18.50 -2.57
CA ALA A 64 9.00 17.11 -2.63
C ALA A 64 7.48 16.99 -2.79
N MET A 65 6.70 17.78 -2.04
CA MET A 65 5.24 17.77 -2.16
C MET A 65 4.75 18.34 -3.50
N ALA A 66 5.39 19.40 -4.00
CA ALA A 66 5.08 19.95 -5.32
C ALA A 66 5.33 18.91 -6.43
N TYR A 67 6.45 18.21 -6.35
CA TYR A 67 6.79 17.10 -7.25
C TYR A 67 5.73 15.99 -7.18
N LEU A 68 5.41 15.50 -5.98
CA LEU A 68 4.47 14.38 -5.79
C LEU A 68 3.07 14.71 -6.33
N VAL A 69 2.59 15.93 -6.09
CA VAL A 69 1.32 16.41 -6.64
C VAL A 69 1.35 16.45 -8.17
N ARG A 70 2.47 16.88 -8.77
CA ARG A 70 2.60 16.90 -10.23
C ARG A 70 2.64 15.49 -10.81
N GLN A 71 3.41 14.59 -10.19
CA GLN A 71 3.50 13.19 -10.57
C GLN A 71 2.12 12.52 -10.51
N TYR A 72 1.37 12.70 -9.42
CA TYR A 72 0.07 12.05 -9.25
C TYR A 72 -0.95 12.52 -10.28
N LYS A 73 -0.87 13.77 -10.74
CA LYS A 73 -1.71 14.26 -11.86
C LYS A 73 -1.42 13.50 -13.15
N VAL A 74 -0.16 13.23 -13.46
CA VAL A 74 0.23 12.46 -14.66
C VAL A 74 -0.22 11.01 -14.50
N VAL A 75 0.05 10.39 -13.34
CA VAL A 75 -0.32 8.98 -13.12
C VAL A 75 -1.84 8.79 -13.11
N ALA A 76 -2.61 9.76 -12.62
CA ALA A 76 -4.07 9.72 -12.75
C ALA A 76 -4.51 9.58 -14.22
N GLY A 77 -3.87 10.28 -15.15
CA GLY A 77 -4.12 10.12 -16.60
C GLY A 77 -3.81 8.71 -17.10
N VAL A 78 -2.72 8.09 -16.61
CA VAL A 78 -2.37 6.70 -16.94
C VAL A 78 -3.41 5.73 -16.39
N PHE A 79 -3.93 5.96 -15.18
CA PHE A 79 -4.99 5.14 -14.60
C PHE A 79 -6.30 5.23 -15.38
N VAL A 80 -6.66 6.41 -15.88
CA VAL A 80 -7.83 6.57 -16.76
C VAL A 80 -7.67 5.70 -18.01
N LEU A 81 -6.50 5.73 -18.65
CA LEU A 81 -6.21 4.88 -19.83
C LEU A 81 -6.22 3.40 -19.47
N LEU A 82 -5.64 3.02 -18.33
CA LEU A 82 -5.62 1.65 -17.84
C LEU A 82 -7.04 1.12 -17.58
N VAL A 83 -7.89 1.89 -16.91
CA VAL A 83 -9.29 1.50 -16.65
C VAL A 83 -10.09 1.41 -17.95
N ALA A 84 -9.86 2.30 -18.91
CA ALA A 84 -10.50 2.20 -20.23
C ALA A 84 -10.08 0.92 -20.97
N PHE A 85 -8.80 0.55 -20.90
CA PHE A 85 -8.30 -0.71 -21.45
C PHE A 85 -8.92 -1.93 -20.76
N LEU A 86 -9.02 -1.91 -19.43
CA LEU A 86 -9.69 -2.97 -18.67
C LEU A 86 -11.18 -3.06 -19.01
N ALA A 87 -11.87 -1.93 -19.21
CA ALA A 87 -13.28 -1.90 -19.60
C ALA A 87 -13.49 -2.58 -20.96
N LEU A 88 -12.58 -2.37 -21.92
CA LEU A 88 -12.60 -3.09 -23.20
C LEU A 88 -12.41 -4.60 -23.00
N MET A 89 -11.47 -5.02 -22.14
CA MET A 89 -11.25 -6.45 -21.83
C MET A 89 -12.48 -7.10 -21.20
N VAL A 90 -13.20 -6.37 -20.33
CA VAL A 90 -14.46 -6.83 -19.73
C VAL A 90 -15.54 -7.00 -20.80
N ILE A 91 -15.68 -6.06 -21.74
CA ILE A 91 -16.65 -6.16 -22.85
C ILE A 91 -16.36 -7.38 -23.74
N LEU A 92 -15.08 -7.72 -23.94
CA LEU A 92 -14.65 -8.90 -24.69
C LEU A 92 -14.75 -10.21 -23.89
N ASN A 93 -15.28 -10.18 -22.65
CA ASN A 93 -15.33 -11.31 -21.71
C ASN A 93 -13.96 -11.94 -21.40
N LEU A 94 -12.88 -11.16 -21.49
CA LEU A 94 -11.52 -11.60 -21.18
C LEU A 94 -11.13 -11.33 -19.72
N GLN A 95 -11.92 -10.55 -18.98
CA GLN A 95 -11.60 -10.15 -17.62
C GLN A 95 -12.86 -9.94 -16.76
N ALA A 96 -12.76 -10.21 -15.46
CA ALA A 96 -13.88 -10.03 -14.53
C ALA A 96 -14.24 -8.53 -14.36
N PRO A 97 -15.54 -8.17 -14.28
CA PRO A 97 -15.97 -6.78 -14.11
C PRO A 97 -15.41 -6.10 -12.85
N LEU A 98 -15.16 -6.86 -11.78
CA LEU A 98 -14.66 -6.32 -10.51
C LEU A 98 -13.27 -5.69 -10.63
N THR A 99 -12.51 -6.06 -11.66
CA THR A 99 -11.18 -5.50 -11.94
C THR A 99 -11.23 -4.01 -12.25
N LEU A 100 -12.35 -3.48 -12.75
CA LEU A 100 -12.56 -2.05 -12.97
C LEU A 100 -12.57 -1.24 -11.67
N VAL A 101 -12.88 -1.89 -10.54
CA VAL A 101 -12.89 -1.27 -9.21
C VAL A 101 -11.62 -1.61 -8.45
N GLY A 102 -11.23 -2.89 -8.43
CA GLY A 102 -10.10 -3.36 -7.64
C GLY A 102 -8.76 -2.79 -8.10
N VAL A 103 -8.53 -2.65 -9.42
CA VAL A 103 -7.27 -2.10 -9.96
C VAL A 103 -7.06 -0.63 -9.55
N PRO A 104 -8.03 0.29 -9.74
CA PRO A 104 -7.91 1.66 -9.23
C PRO A 104 -7.74 1.73 -7.72
N VAL A 105 -8.49 0.93 -6.96
CA VAL A 105 -8.40 0.93 -5.48
C VAL A 105 -7.01 0.53 -5.01
N ALA A 106 -6.45 -0.56 -5.54
CA ALA A 106 -5.09 -1.00 -5.22
C ALA A 106 -4.03 0.05 -5.65
N GLY A 107 -4.24 0.69 -6.80
CA GLY A 107 -3.43 1.82 -7.25
C GLY A 107 -3.46 3.03 -6.32
N LEU A 108 -4.65 3.40 -5.83
CA LEU A 108 -4.83 4.48 -4.86
C LEU A 108 -4.15 4.17 -3.53
N LEU A 109 -4.28 2.95 -3.02
CA LEU A 109 -3.61 2.51 -1.79
C LEU A 109 -2.08 2.57 -1.95
N SER A 110 -1.54 2.13 -3.09
CA SER A 110 -0.11 2.27 -3.43
C SER A 110 0.32 3.75 -3.44
N GLY A 111 -0.52 4.64 -3.96
CA GLY A 111 -0.30 6.09 -3.90
C GLY A 111 -0.28 6.61 -2.46
N LEU A 112 -1.26 6.24 -1.64
CA LEU A 112 -1.29 6.65 -0.24
C LEU A 112 -0.03 6.22 0.52
N CYS A 113 0.49 5.01 0.25
CA CYS A 113 1.77 4.56 0.78
C CYS A 113 2.92 5.49 0.40
N GLY A 114 3.01 5.87 -0.88
CA GLY A 114 4.03 6.80 -1.39
C GLY A 114 3.94 8.18 -0.73
N TRP A 115 2.72 8.70 -0.56
CA TRP A 115 2.48 9.98 0.09
C TRP A 115 2.91 9.99 1.56
N PHE A 116 2.49 8.97 2.34
CA PHE A 116 2.90 8.86 3.73
C PHE A 116 4.41 8.65 3.87
N GLY A 117 5.01 7.83 3.01
CA GLY A 117 6.45 7.60 2.97
C GLY A 117 7.23 8.89 2.72
N MET A 118 6.87 9.64 1.67
CA MET A 118 7.54 10.91 1.34
C MET A 118 7.38 11.96 2.45
N LYS A 119 6.17 12.08 3.01
CA LYS A 119 5.92 13.00 4.13
C LYS A 119 6.76 12.64 5.35
N MET A 120 6.89 11.35 5.67
CA MET A 120 7.72 10.92 6.79
C MET A 120 9.21 11.12 6.53
N ALA A 121 9.71 10.80 5.35
CA ALA A 121 11.11 10.99 4.98
C ALA A 121 11.52 12.46 5.08
N THR A 122 10.74 13.36 4.46
CA THR A 122 11.03 14.81 4.46
C THR A 122 10.87 15.46 5.84
N ASN A 123 10.04 14.92 6.72
CA ASN A 123 10.00 15.35 8.13
C ASN A 123 11.17 14.79 8.94
N ALA A 124 11.62 13.56 8.66
CA ALA A 124 12.66 12.91 9.44
C ALA A 124 14.08 13.43 9.14
N SER A 125 14.39 13.89 7.92
CA SER A 125 15.77 14.22 7.53
C SER A 125 16.48 15.19 8.47
N ALA A 126 15.90 16.35 8.75
CA ALA A 126 16.51 17.35 9.64
C ALA A 126 16.59 16.87 11.10
N ARG A 127 15.56 16.14 11.56
CA ARG A 127 15.52 15.53 12.89
C ARG A 127 16.63 14.51 13.09
N THR A 128 16.88 13.68 12.07
CA THR A 128 17.99 12.72 12.05
C THR A 128 19.33 13.42 12.09
N ALA A 129 19.52 14.46 11.27
CA ALA A 129 20.76 15.23 11.26
C ALA A 129 21.04 15.92 12.60
N PHE A 130 20.02 16.47 13.25
CA PHE A 130 20.15 17.11 14.56
C PHE A 130 20.42 16.07 15.66
N ALA A 131 19.73 14.94 15.64
CA ALA A 131 19.98 13.85 16.58
C ALA A 131 21.39 13.27 16.44
N ALA A 132 21.93 13.21 15.22
CA ALA A 132 23.30 12.77 14.97
C ALA A 132 24.36 13.71 15.56
N LYS A 133 24.05 15.00 15.78
CA LYS A 133 24.93 15.93 16.52
C LYS A 133 25.04 15.56 18.01
N GLN A 134 24.02 14.89 18.58
CA GLN A 134 24.00 14.48 19.99
C GLN A 134 24.66 13.12 20.18
N SER A 135 24.25 12.13 19.39
CA SER A 135 24.89 10.82 19.35
C SER A 135 24.57 10.06 18.07
N LEU A 136 25.44 9.14 17.68
CA LEU A 136 25.18 8.21 16.58
C LEU A 136 23.91 7.37 16.82
N ASN A 137 23.71 6.93 18.07
CA ASN A 137 22.58 6.08 18.43
C ASN A 137 21.24 6.84 18.28
N ASP A 138 21.20 8.12 18.67
CA ASP A 138 19.99 8.93 18.54
C ASP A 138 19.66 9.21 17.08
N GLY A 139 20.67 9.57 16.27
CA GLY A 139 20.52 9.71 14.83
C GLY A 139 19.99 8.43 14.17
N LEU A 140 20.62 7.29 14.46
CA LEU A 140 20.21 5.98 13.94
C LEU A 140 18.78 5.61 14.36
N LYS A 141 18.40 5.88 15.61
CA LYS A 141 17.06 5.59 16.12
C LYS A 141 15.98 6.37 15.38
N VAL A 142 16.20 7.66 15.10
CA VAL A 142 15.26 8.49 14.34
C VAL A 142 15.19 8.01 12.89
N ALA A 143 16.34 7.78 12.25
CA ALA A 143 16.42 7.29 10.87
C ALA A 143 15.69 5.95 10.70
N PHE A 144 16.01 4.95 11.54
CA PHE A 144 15.42 3.62 11.45
C PHE A 144 13.93 3.63 11.73
N ARG A 145 13.47 4.39 12.73
CA ARG A 145 12.03 4.55 13.00
C ARG A 145 11.31 5.19 11.84
N SER A 146 11.87 6.23 11.21
CA SER A 146 11.26 6.86 10.04
C SER A 146 11.15 5.91 8.85
N GLY A 147 12.17 5.08 8.59
CA GLY A 147 12.14 4.04 7.57
C GLY A 147 11.14 2.93 7.88
N ALA A 148 11.03 2.53 9.15
CA ALA A 148 10.06 1.55 9.61
C ALA A 148 8.61 2.01 9.36
N VAL A 149 8.31 3.31 9.49
CA VAL A 149 6.97 3.84 9.17
C VAL A 149 6.61 3.57 7.71
N MET A 150 7.53 3.82 6.77
CA MET A 150 7.28 3.56 5.35
C MET A 150 6.98 2.07 5.10
N GLY A 151 7.80 1.16 5.67
CA GLY A 151 7.60 -0.28 5.52
C GLY A 151 6.28 -0.78 6.12
N LEU A 152 5.96 -0.33 7.33
CA LEU A 152 4.74 -0.73 8.04
C LEU A 152 3.47 -0.21 7.37
N VAL A 153 3.49 1.00 6.79
CA VAL A 153 2.38 1.53 5.99
C VAL A 153 2.12 0.66 4.76
N VAL A 154 3.18 0.31 4.01
CA VAL A 154 3.07 -0.53 2.81
C VAL A 154 2.50 -1.91 3.16
N VAL A 155 3.08 -2.59 4.16
CA VAL A 155 2.61 -3.91 4.59
C VAL A 155 1.18 -3.83 5.13
N GLY A 156 0.87 -2.80 5.93
CA GLY A 156 -0.46 -2.60 6.50
C GLY A 156 -1.54 -2.47 5.46
N PHE A 157 -1.38 -1.56 4.49
CA PHE A 157 -2.36 -1.40 3.41
C PHE A 157 -2.43 -2.60 2.48
N ALA A 158 -1.30 -3.24 2.15
CA ALA A 158 -1.30 -4.42 1.28
C ALA A 158 -2.05 -5.61 1.92
N LEU A 159 -1.81 -5.89 3.20
CA LEU A 159 -2.51 -6.96 3.91
C LEU A 159 -4.01 -6.66 4.05
N LEU A 160 -4.38 -5.41 4.33
CA LEU A 160 -5.78 -5.01 4.41
C LEU A 160 -6.48 -5.11 3.06
N ASP A 161 -5.88 -4.64 1.97
CA ASP A 161 -6.44 -4.70 0.62
C ASP A 161 -6.73 -6.14 0.20
N VAL A 162 -5.70 -7.00 0.29
CA VAL A 162 -5.81 -8.43 -0.05
C VAL A 162 -6.87 -9.12 0.81
N SER A 163 -6.90 -8.85 2.12
CA SER A 163 -7.86 -9.49 3.03
C SER A 163 -9.30 -9.05 2.79
N VAL A 164 -9.53 -7.74 2.59
CA VAL A 164 -10.86 -7.19 2.32
C VAL A 164 -11.39 -7.72 1.00
N TRP A 165 -10.58 -7.67 -0.07
CA TRP A 165 -11.03 -8.17 -1.37
C TRP A 165 -11.26 -9.68 -1.38
N PHE A 166 -10.44 -10.45 -0.67
CA PHE A 166 -10.68 -11.88 -0.49
C PHE A 166 -12.05 -12.14 0.17
N LEU A 167 -12.36 -11.46 1.28
CA LEU A 167 -13.64 -11.61 1.97
C LEU A 167 -14.83 -11.14 1.13
N VAL A 168 -14.69 -10.03 0.40
CA VAL A 168 -15.74 -9.50 -0.49
C VAL A 168 -15.99 -10.48 -1.64
N LEU A 169 -14.96 -10.95 -2.33
CA LEU A 169 -15.10 -11.91 -3.43
C LEU A 169 -15.70 -13.24 -2.95
N ASN A 170 -15.20 -13.75 -1.83
CA ASN A 170 -15.66 -15.02 -1.27
C ASN A 170 -17.11 -14.98 -0.75
N SER A 171 -17.64 -13.79 -0.40
CA SER A 171 -19.01 -13.63 0.08
C SER A 171 -20.00 -13.19 -1.00
N ALA A 172 -19.55 -12.42 -1.98
CA ALA A 172 -20.39 -11.86 -3.03
C ALA A 172 -20.48 -12.73 -4.29
N THR A 173 -19.62 -13.75 -4.42
CA THR A 173 -19.55 -14.60 -5.62
C THR A 173 -19.34 -16.07 -5.25
N ASP A 174 -19.86 -16.98 -6.07
CA ASP A 174 -19.65 -18.43 -5.94
C ASP A 174 -18.33 -18.88 -6.61
N PHE A 175 -17.36 -17.98 -6.77
CA PHE A 175 -16.10 -18.24 -7.46
C PHE A 175 -15.22 -19.22 -6.67
N GLY A 176 -14.53 -20.09 -7.41
CA GLY A 176 -13.51 -20.96 -6.85
C GLY A 176 -12.26 -20.16 -6.42
N ILE A 177 -11.46 -20.72 -5.51
CA ILE A 177 -10.23 -20.08 -5.00
C ILE A 177 -9.28 -19.66 -6.14
N ALA A 178 -9.19 -20.45 -7.21
CA ALA A 178 -8.35 -20.14 -8.37
C ALA A 178 -8.80 -18.87 -9.10
N GLU A 179 -10.11 -18.66 -9.23
CA GLU A 179 -10.70 -17.51 -9.90
C GLU A 179 -10.57 -16.25 -9.04
N ILE A 180 -10.86 -16.35 -7.73
CA ILE A 180 -10.62 -15.27 -6.75
C ILE A 180 -9.15 -14.83 -6.80
N SER A 181 -8.22 -15.78 -6.79
CA SER A 181 -6.78 -15.50 -6.85
C SER A 181 -6.40 -14.77 -8.15
N THR A 182 -6.97 -15.19 -9.29
CA THR A 182 -6.71 -14.57 -10.59
C THR A 182 -7.24 -13.14 -10.64
N ILE A 183 -8.44 -12.88 -10.10
CA ILE A 183 -9.00 -11.54 -10.00
C ILE A 183 -8.13 -10.66 -9.09
N MET A 184 -7.71 -11.16 -7.93
CA MET A 184 -6.86 -10.40 -7.00
C MET A 184 -5.47 -10.11 -7.58
N LEU A 185 -4.87 -11.04 -8.33
CA LEU A 185 -3.61 -10.80 -9.04
C LEU A 185 -3.74 -9.64 -10.02
N SER A 186 -4.89 -9.50 -10.68
CA SER A 186 -5.14 -8.37 -11.57
C SER A 186 -5.13 -7.04 -10.81
N PHE A 187 -5.60 -6.98 -9.56
CA PHE A 187 -5.57 -5.75 -8.75
C PHE A 187 -4.12 -5.29 -8.48
N GLY A 188 -3.20 -6.25 -8.33
CA GLY A 188 -1.76 -6.01 -8.22
C GLY A 188 -1.18 -5.23 -9.40
N MET A 189 -1.80 -5.27 -10.58
CA MET A 189 -1.45 -4.43 -11.72
C MET A 189 -1.57 -2.94 -11.37
N GLY A 190 -2.66 -2.53 -10.72
CA GLY A 190 -2.87 -1.13 -10.32
C GLY A 190 -1.82 -0.67 -9.31
N ALA A 191 -1.60 -1.45 -8.25
CA ALA A 191 -0.56 -1.14 -7.27
C ALA A 191 0.83 -1.01 -7.92
N SER A 192 1.15 -1.90 -8.86
CA SER A 192 2.42 -1.93 -9.60
C SER A 192 2.57 -0.77 -10.57
N THR A 193 1.51 -0.38 -11.28
CA THR A 193 1.52 0.81 -12.16
C THR A 193 1.86 2.05 -11.34
N GLN A 194 1.18 2.28 -10.21
CA GLN A 194 1.49 3.42 -9.36
C GLN A 194 2.93 3.38 -8.83
N ALA A 195 3.40 2.19 -8.39
CA ALA A 195 4.78 2.03 -7.91
C ALA A 195 5.84 2.24 -9.00
N LEU A 196 5.56 1.81 -10.24
CA LEU A 196 6.44 2.00 -11.39
C LEU A 196 6.67 3.49 -11.65
N PHE A 197 5.59 4.26 -11.78
CA PHE A 197 5.72 5.71 -12.01
C PHE A 197 6.33 6.42 -10.81
N ALA A 198 6.02 5.98 -9.58
CA ALA A 198 6.64 6.49 -8.36
C ALA A 198 8.17 6.35 -8.38
N ARG A 199 8.70 5.19 -8.79
CA ARG A 199 10.14 4.90 -8.79
C ARG A 199 10.91 5.38 -10.02
N VAL A 200 10.29 5.38 -11.20
CA VAL A 200 10.96 5.79 -12.44
C VAL A 200 10.92 7.31 -12.59
N GLY A 201 9.82 7.93 -12.16
CA GLY A 201 9.69 9.38 -12.27
C GLY A 201 10.50 10.15 -11.22
N GLY A 202 10.73 9.56 -10.05
CA GLY A 202 11.38 10.20 -8.90
C GLY A 202 12.89 10.00 -8.92
#